data_AF-A0A916QNG0-F1
#
_entry.id   AF-A0A916QNG0-F1
#
_cell.length_a   1.000
_cell.length_b   1.000
_cell.length_c   1.000
_cell.angle_alpha   90.00
_cell.angle_beta   90.00
_cell.angle_gamma   90.00
#
_symmetry.space_group_name_H-M   'P 1'
#
loop_
_entity.id
_entity.type
_entity.pdbx_description
1 polymer ?
#
loop_
_entity_poly.entity_id
_entity_poly.type
_entity_poly.pdbx_seq_one_letter_code
_entity_poly.pdbx_strand_id
1 'polypeptide(L)'
;MTDLEMAAMDEVKEEYLHLSQYPLLEPVVKLVVLSPLLKWAGFYRYPFFITAEKEVKISSEDEATIITGSLDLLVFTPEFWVLVIEAKKLLILWKFGFHKH
;
A
#
# COMPACT_ATOMS: atom_id res chain seq x y z
N MET A 1 16.78 16.88 -4.63
CA MET A 1 17.24 15.73 -3.84
C MET A 1 18.59 16.10 -3.26
N THR A 2 18.76 15.96 -1.96
CA THR A 2 20.06 16.12 -1.29
C THR A 2 20.93 14.88 -1.56
N ASP A 3 22.26 15.01 -1.45
CA ASP A 3 23.18 13.88 -1.67
C ASP A 3 22.87 12.69 -0.74
N LEU A 4 22.31 12.96 0.45
CA LEU A 4 21.87 11.94 1.41
C LEU A 4 20.62 11.18 0.94
N GLU A 5 19.65 11.87 0.34
CA GLU A 5 18.45 11.23 -0.21
C GLU A 5 18.79 10.36 -1.43
N MET A 6 19.74 10.82 -2.25
CA MET A 6 20.22 10.04 -3.39
C MET A 6 20.95 8.78 -2.94
N ALA A 7 21.92 8.91 -2.02
CA ALA A 7 22.65 7.77 -1.49
C ALA A 7 21.71 6.72 -0.86
N ALA A 8 20.68 7.18 -0.15
CA ALA A 8 19.70 6.27 0.43
C ALA A 8 18.79 5.60 -0.61
N MET A 9 18.49 6.27 -1.73
CA MET A 9 17.75 5.65 -2.83
C MET A 9 18.60 4.61 -3.56
N ASP A 10 19.89 4.89 -3.72
CA ASP A 10 20.85 3.95 -4.31
C ASP A 10 20.99 2.70 -3.43
N GLU A 11 21.05 2.86 -2.10
CA GLU A 11 21.06 1.74 -1.14
C GLU A 11 19.81 0.85 -1.28
N VAL A 12 18.61 1.44 -1.26
CA VAL A 12 17.33 0.70 -1.45
C VAL A 12 17.31 -0.05 -2.79
N LYS A 13 17.86 0.56 -3.83
CA LYS A 13 17.94 -0.04 -5.16
C LYS A 13 18.92 -1.22 -5.18
N GLU A 14 20.08 -1.10 -4.57
CA GLU A 14 21.07 -2.19 -4.47
C GLU A 14 20.51 -3.37 -3.67
N GLU A 15 19.88 -3.10 -2.53
CA GLU A 15 19.23 -4.12 -1.69
C GLU A 15 18.11 -4.84 -2.44
N TYR A 16 17.24 -4.10 -3.14
CA TYR A 16 16.20 -4.69 -3.97
C TYR A 16 16.78 -5.56 -5.08
N LEU A 17 17.80 -5.07 -5.81
CA LEU A 17 18.43 -5.82 -6.90
C LEU A 17 19.02 -7.13 -6.41
N HIS A 18 19.71 -7.13 -5.27
CA HIS A 18 20.25 -8.34 -4.67
C HIS A 18 19.14 -9.32 -4.26
N LEU A 19 18.11 -8.85 -3.56
CA LEU A 19 17.03 -9.71 -3.08
C LEU A 19 16.15 -10.24 -4.20
N SER A 20 15.99 -9.48 -5.29
CA SER A 20 15.21 -9.87 -6.48
C SER A 20 15.81 -11.01 -7.29
N GLN A 21 17.05 -11.43 -6.97
CA GLN A 21 17.66 -12.64 -7.54
C GLN A 21 16.96 -13.92 -7.08
N TYR A 22 16.11 -13.83 -6.05
CA TYR A 22 15.31 -14.93 -5.51
C TYR A 22 13.83 -14.58 -5.54
N PRO A 23 12.92 -15.57 -5.42
CA PRO A 23 11.50 -15.31 -5.21
C PRO A 23 11.28 -14.44 -3.96
N LEU A 24 10.94 -13.17 -4.18
CA LEU A 24 10.67 -12.20 -3.14
C LEU A 24 9.27 -12.41 -2.57
N LEU A 25 9.19 -12.61 -1.26
CA LEU A 25 7.91 -12.61 -0.54
C LEU A 25 7.41 -11.17 -0.36
N GLU A 26 6.10 -10.96 -0.46
CA GLU A 26 5.45 -9.67 -0.29
C GLU A 26 5.87 -8.94 1.02
N PRO A 27 5.97 -9.60 2.19
CA PRO A 27 6.46 -8.95 3.40
C PRO A 27 7.90 -8.42 3.27
N VAL A 28 8.75 -9.09 2.50
CA VAL A 28 10.14 -8.65 2.27
C VAL A 28 10.14 -7.40 1.42
N VAL A 29 9.34 -7.33 0.34
CA VAL A 29 9.20 -6.12 -0.49
C VAL A 29 8.69 -4.93 0.35
N LYS A 30 7.72 -5.16 1.23
CA LYS A 30 7.21 -4.14 2.17
C LYS A 30 8.32 -3.63 3.10
N LEU A 31 9.22 -4.50 3.56
CA LEU A 31 10.30 -4.12 4.47
C LEU A 31 11.46 -3.41 3.78
N VAL A 32 11.93 -3.91 2.63
CA VAL A 32 13.20 -3.48 2.02
C VAL A 32 13.02 -2.38 0.97
N VAL A 33 11.82 -2.24 0.41
CA VAL A 33 11.52 -1.19 -0.58
C VAL A 33 10.55 -0.19 0.02
N LEU A 34 9.37 -0.65 0.42
CA LEU A 34 8.29 0.27 0.76
C LEU A 34 8.58 1.05 2.04
N SER A 35 9.06 0.39 3.09
CA SER A 35 9.32 1.03 4.37
C SER A 35 10.41 2.12 4.30
N PRO A 36 11.56 1.93 3.60
CA PRO A 36 12.53 2.99 3.36
C PRO A 36 11.96 4.15 2.53
N LEU A 37 11.21 3.88 1.46
CA LEU A 37 10.62 4.94 0.64
C LEU A 37 9.67 5.83 1.46
N LEU A 38 8.82 5.24 2.29
CA LEU A 38 7.92 5.99 3.18
C LEU A 38 8.70 6.83 4.21
N LYS A 39 9.79 6.28 4.75
CA LYS A 39 10.68 6.99 5.67
C LYS A 39 11.31 8.23 5.03
N TRP A 40 11.89 8.07 3.84
CA TRP A 40 12.58 9.15 3.13
C TRP A 40 11.64 10.19 2.56
N ALA A 41 10.43 9.79 2.14
CA ALA A 41 9.35 10.71 1.79
C ALA A 41 8.76 11.47 3.00
N GLY A 42 9.16 11.13 4.23
CA GLY A 42 8.72 11.81 5.45
C GLY A 42 7.36 11.38 5.98
N PHE A 43 6.76 10.30 5.44
CA PHE A 43 5.42 9.84 5.83
C PHE A 43 5.32 9.25 7.23
N TYR A 44 6.45 9.06 7.93
CA TYR A 44 6.49 8.68 9.34
C TYR A 44 6.51 9.89 10.29
N ARG A 45 6.40 11.11 9.77
CA ARG A 45 6.48 12.36 10.54
C ARG A 45 5.15 13.10 10.47
N TYR A 46 4.88 13.95 11.46
CA TYR A 46 3.74 14.87 11.43
C TYR A 46 3.73 15.68 10.11
N PRO A 47 2.57 15.91 9.47
CA PRO A 47 1.19 15.60 9.91
C PRO A 47 0.67 14.21 9.46
N PHE A 48 1.55 13.33 8.98
CA PHE A 48 1.15 12.03 8.46
C PHE A 48 0.92 11.02 9.58
N PHE A 49 -0.13 10.22 9.40
CA PHE A 49 -0.48 9.08 10.22
C PHE A 49 -0.48 7.83 9.34
N ILE A 50 0.01 6.73 9.90
CA ILE A 50 0.04 5.43 9.23
C ILE A 50 -0.77 4.42 10.01
N THR A 51 -1.55 3.63 9.28
CA THR A 51 -2.16 2.42 9.79
C THR A 51 -1.88 1.27 8.83
N ALA A 52 -1.54 0.11 9.38
CA ALA A 52 -1.50 -1.15 8.65
C ALA A 52 -2.90 -1.78 8.63
N GLU A 53 -3.18 -2.57 7.59
CA GLU A 53 -4.38 -3.43 7.47
C GLU A 53 -5.69 -2.73 7.87
N LYS A 54 -6.26 -1.98 6.92
CA LYS A 54 -7.56 -1.34 7.10
C LYS A 54 -8.62 -2.01 6.25
N GLU A 55 -9.62 -2.61 6.89
CA GLU A 55 -10.84 -2.99 6.20
C GLU A 55 -11.58 -1.73 5.74
N VAL A 56 -11.92 -1.68 4.46
CA VAL A 56 -12.66 -0.59 3.86
C VAL A 56 -13.97 -1.13 3.32
N LYS A 57 -15.05 -0.46 3.71
CA LYS A 57 -16.40 -0.67 3.21
C LYS A 57 -16.86 0.61 2.53
N ILE A 58 -17.10 0.56 1.23
CA ILE A 58 -17.63 1.67 0.45
C ILE A 58 -19.06 1.31 0.06
N SER A 59 -20.03 2.13 0.45
CA SER A 59 -21.43 1.98 0.07
C SER A 59 -21.85 3.07 -0.91
N SER A 60 -22.68 2.70 -1.89
CA SER A 60 -23.45 3.65 -2.69
C SER A 60 -24.40 4.45 -1.79
N GLU A 61 -24.83 5.62 -2.25
CA GLU A 61 -25.73 6.52 -1.52
C GLU A 61 -27.10 5.89 -1.23
N ASP A 62 -27.55 4.97 -2.09
CA ASP A 62 -28.74 4.14 -1.92
C ASP A 62 -28.48 2.82 -1.17
N GLU A 63 -27.25 2.62 -0.67
CA GLU A 63 -26.75 1.38 -0.07
C GLU A 63 -26.91 0.10 -0.92
N ALA A 64 -27.33 0.23 -2.19
CA ALA A 64 -27.63 -0.92 -3.05
C ALA A 64 -26.37 -1.69 -3.47
N THR A 65 -25.21 -1.04 -3.39
CA THR A 65 -23.91 -1.65 -3.65
C THR A 65 -22.96 -1.38 -2.49
N ILE A 66 -22.43 -2.47 -1.92
CA ILE A 66 -21.40 -2.45 -0.89
C ILE A 66 -20.15 -3.11 -1.45
N ILE A 67 -19.06 -2.35 -1.55
CA ILE A 67 -17.73 -2.85 -1.91
C ILE A 67 -16.94 -3.01 -0.61
N THR A 68 -16.40 -4.21 -0.38
CA THR A 68 -15.53 -4.50 0.76
C THR A 68 -14.14 -4.88 0.26
N GLY A 69 -13.11 -4.46 1.00
CA GLY A 69 -11.72 -4.78 0.70
C GLY A 69 -10.81 -4.52 1.90
N SER A 70 -9.55 -4.92 1.81
CA SER A 70 -8.53 -4.70 2.83
C SER A 70 -7.36 -3.93 2.23
N LEU A 71 -6.93 -2.85 2.87
CA LEU A 71 -5.76 -2.08 2.47
C LEU A 71 -4.55 -2.46 3.31
N ASP A 72 -3.44 -2.81 2.67
CA ASP A 72 -2.21 -3.21 3.39
C ASP A 72 -1.63 -2.05 4.22
N LEU A 73 -1.61 -0.84 3.66
CA LEU A 73 -1.10 0.34 4.33
C LEU A 73 -1.84 1.60 3.87
N LEU A 74 -2.23 2.42 4.85
CA LEU A 74 -2.87 3.70 4.64
C LEU A 74 -2.04 4.80 5.30
N VAL A 75 -1.58 5.76 4.49
CA VAL A 75 -0.98 7.02 4.95
C VAL A 75 -2.02 8.13 4.77
N PHE A 76 -2.26 8.93 5.81
CA PHE A 76 -3.21 10.03 5.74
C PHE A 76 -2.75 11.24 6.56
N THR A 77 -3.18 12.44 6.16
CA THR A 77 -3.13 13.63 7.03
C THR A 77 -4.55 14.05 7.39
N PRO A 78 -4.76 14.75 8.53
CA PRO A 78 -5.97 15.53 8.72
C PRO A 78 -6.11 16.54 7.57
N GLU A 79 -7.34 16.94 7.28
CA GLU A 79 -7.76 17.79 6.16
C GLU A 79 -7.73 17.22 4.73
N PHE A 80 -6.72 16.50 4.19
CA PHE A 80 -6.81 15.85 2.85
C PHE A 80 -5.65 14.86 2.52
N TRP A 81 -5.87 14.02 1.49
CA TRP A 81 -5.00 12.98 0.88
C TRP A 81 -4.80 11.66 1.65
N VAL A 82 -5.22 10.58 0.98
CA VAL A 82 -5.08 9.18 1.40
C VAL A 82 -4.18 8.50 0.38
N LEU A 83 -2.96 8.10 0.77
CA LEU A 83 -2.12 7.21 -0.02
C LEU A 83 -2.39 5.77 0.43
N VAL A 84 -2.90 4.98 -0.50
CA VAL A 84 -3.17 3.55 -0.33
C VAL A 84 -2.12 2.77 -1.09
N ILE A 85 -1.44 1.86 -0.41
CA ILE A 85 -0.50 0.93 -1.05
C ILE A 85 -1.06 -0.47 -0.87
N GLU A 86 -1.45 -1.11 -1.96
CA GLU A 86 -1.87 -2.51 -2.00
C GLU A 86 -0.77 -3.32 -2.69
N ALA A 87 -0.24 -4.33 -2.01
CA ALA A 87 0.80 -5.20 -2.54
C ALA A 87 0.22 -6.56 -2.95
N LYS A 88 -0.84 -6.59 -3.76
CA LYS A 88 -1.37 -7.86 -4.29
C LYS A 88 -1.51 -7.85 -5.81
N LYS A 89 -1.15 -8.99 -6.40
CA LYS A 89 -1.58 -9.37 -7.74
C LYS A 89 -3.08 -9.63 -7.66
N LEU A 90 -3.89 -8.70 -8.18
CA LEU A 90 -5.34 -8.82 -8.21
C LEU A 90 -5.76 -10.13 -8.88
N LEU A 91 -6.35 -11.05 -8.11
CA LEU A 91 -7.18 -12.12 -8.65
C LEU A 91 -8.63 -11.76 -8.33
N ILE A 92 -9.31 -11.13 -9.29
CA ILE A 92 -10.71 -10.73 -9.13
C ILE A 92 -11.58 -11.98 -9.28
N LEU A 93 -12.20 -12.42 -8.18
CA LEU A 93 -13.22 -13.46 -8.20
C LEU A 93 -14.61 -12.83 -8.25
N TRP A 94 -15.22 -12.79 -9.43
CA TRP A 94 -16.62 -12.41 -9.56
C TRP A 94 -17.53 -13.55 -9.06
N LYS A 95 -18.25 -13.35 -7.97
CA LYS A 95 -19.41 -14.18 -7.63
C LYS A 95 -20.68 -13.47 -8.12
N PHE A 96 -21.10 -13.78 -9.35
CA PHE A 96 -22.46 -13.44 -9.79
C PHE A 96 -23.44 -14.44 -9.18
N GLY A 97 -24.21 -14.00 -8.19
CA GLY A 97 -25.37 -14.73 -7.69
C GLY A 97 -26.55 -14.51 -8.63
N PHE A 98 -26.80 -15.43 -9.56
CA PHE A 98 -28.09 -15.49 -10.24
C PHE A 98 -29.09 -16.22 -9.35
N HIS A 99 -30.00 -15.47 -8.72
CA HIS A 99 -31.30 -16.01 -8.35
C HIS A 99 -32.28 -15.70 -9.47
N LYS A 100 -32.68 -16.72 -10.24
CA LYS A 100 -33.90 -16.67 -11.04
C LYS A 100 -34.98 -17.42 -10.27
N HIS A 101 -36.03 -16.67 -9.91
CA HIS A 101 -37.35 -17.21 -9.63
C HIS A 101 -37.95 -17.86 -10.89
#